data_AF-A0A0N4ZXE6-F1
#
_entry.id   AF-A0A0N4ZXE6-F1
#
_cell.length_a   1.000
_cell.length_b   1.000
_cell.length_c   1.000
_cell.angle_alpha   90.00
_cell.angle_beta   90.00
_cell.angle_gamma   90.00
#
_symmetry.space_group_name_H-M   'P 1'
#
loop_
_entity.id
_entity.type
_entity.pdbx_description
1 polymer ?
#
loop_
_entity_poly.entity_id
_entity_poly.type
_entity_poly.pdbx_seq_one_letter_code
_entity_poly.pdbx_strand_id
1 'polypeptide(L)'
;MCQMWQKIRQGVRYVPKEEFAKACKEMDFTNVKSIKISLDPFHKQNNSLRNFWFGISAPRVRSTNPSFKVTTEIRNDKEAPYFLAELNNGKKYKFHTSEFPSADLVKTFNRILSK
;
A
#
# COMPACT_ATOMS: atom_id res chain seq x y z
N MET A 1 2.12 -21.69 0.73
CA MET A 1 1.39 -21.58 2.02
C MET A 1 1.33 -20.12 2.43
N CYS A 2 0.19 -19.62 2.90
CA CYS A 2 0.09 -18.23 3.37
C CYS A 2 0.77 -18.05 4.74
N GLN A 3 1.23 -16.83 5.03
CA GLN A 3 2.02 -16.49 6.22
C GLN A 3 1.28 -16.77 7.54
N MET A 4 -0.06 -16.70 7.52
CA MET A 4 -0.91 -17.05 8.66
C MET A 4 -0.68 -18.50 9.12
N TRP A 5 -0.75 -19.46 8.20
CA TRP A 5 -0.56 -20.87 8.52
C TRP A 5 0.84 -21.19 9.02
N GLN A 6 1.86 -20.47 8.52
CA GLN A 6 3.23 -20.61 9.01
C GLN A 6 3.35 -20.19 10.48
N LYS A 7 2.76 -19.05 10.86
CA LYS A 7 2.77 -18.58 12.26
C LYS A 7 2.00 -19.50 13.21
N ILE A 8 0.82 -19.98 12.78
CA ILE A 8 0.01 -20.91 13.58
C ILE A 8 0.80 -22.20 13.84
N ARG A 9 1.51 -22.74 12.83
CA ARG A 9 2.37 -23.93 13.00
C ARG A 9 3.55 -23.70 13.94
N GLN A 10 4.05 -22.46 14.04
CA GLN A 10 5.10 -22.08 14.98
C GLN A 10 4.56 -21.80 16.39
N GLY A 11 3.26 -22.00 16.64
CA GLY A 11 2.63 -21.72 17.94
C GLY A 11 2.39 -20.23 18.22
N VAL A 12 2.53 -19.36 17.23
CA VAL A 12 2.39 -17.91 17.38
C VAL A 12 1.04 -17.44 16.83
N ARG A 13 0.34 -16.59 17.59
CA ARG A 13 -0.92 -15.97 17.15
C ARG A 13 -0.67 -15.07 15.94
N TYR A 14 -1.48 -15.25 14.89
CA TYR A 14 -1.47 -14.35 13.74
C TYR A 14 -2.28 -13.08 14.06
N VAL A 15 -1.61 -11.92 13.99
CA VAL A 15 -2.22 -10.61 14.22
C VAL A 15 -2.06 -9.75 12.96
N PRO A 16 -3.11 -9.57 12.14
CA PRO A 16 -3.03 -8.84 10.87
C PRO A 16 -2.55 -7.39 11.00
N LYS A 17 -2.90 -6.72 12.11
CA LYS A 17 -2.49 -5.34 12.38
C LYS A 17 -0.97 -5.20 12.54
N GLU A 18 -0.33 -6.16 13.20
CA GLU A 18 1.12 -6.17 13.36
C GLU A 18 1.84 -6.40 12.03
N GLU A 19 1.30 -7.30 11.20
CA GLU A 19 1.83 -7.55 9.87
C GLU A 19 1.77 -6.31 8.97
N PHE A 20 0.67 -5.56 9.04
CA PHE A 20 0.54 -4.29 8.35
C PHE A 20 1.55 -3.27 8.85
N ALA A 21 1.72 -3.13 10.16
CA ALA A 21 2.69 -2.21 10.75
C ALA A 21 4.14 -2.56 10.37
N LYS A 22 4.50 -3.85 10.37
CA LYS A 22 5.82 -4.33 9.90
C LYS A 22 6.04 -4.00 8.43
N ALA A 23 5.06 -4.30 7.58
CA ALA A 23 5.14 -3.99 6.16
C ALA A 23 5.29 -2.48 5.91
N CYS A 24 4.56 -1.65 6.67
CA CYS A 24 4.69 -0.19 6.59
C CYS A 24 6.06 0.30 7.06
N LYS A 25 6.66 -0.36 8.06
CA LYS A 25 8.02 -0.04 8.52
C LYS A 25 9.04 -0.29 7.42
N GLU A 26 8.86 -1.34 6.62
CA GLU A 26 9.78 -1.71 5.53
C GLU A 26 9.63 -0.85 4.26
N MET A 27 8.66 0.06 4.19
CA MET A 27 8.46 0.91 3.00
C MET A 27 9.62 1.90 2.82
N ASP A 28 10.13 1.98 1.58
CA ASP A 28 11.12 2.95 1.13
C ASP A 28 10.74 3.50 -0.26
N PHE A 29 10.71 4.82 -0.43
CA PHE A 29 10.33 5.51 -1.68
C PHE A 29 11.49 6.11 -2.47
N THR A 30 12.73 5.74 -2.19
CA THR A 30 13.91 6.12 -2.99
C THR A 30 13.70 5.96 -4.50
N ASN A 31 13.09 4.85 -4.93
CA ASN A 31 12.84 4.54 -6.35
C ASN A 31 11.47 4.98 -6.90
N VAL A 32 10.64 5.64 -6.10
CA VAL A 32 9.27 6.02 -6.48
C VAL A 32 9.21 7.49 -6.87
N LYS A 33 8.68 7.78 -8.06
CA LYS A 33 8.52 9.14 -8.58
C LYS A 33 7.21 9.78 -8.11
N SER A 34 6.10 9.09 -8.35
CA SER A 34 4.78 9.59 -7.97
C SER A 34 3.80 8.47 -7.68
N ILE A 35 2.84 8.73 -6.79
CA ILE A 35 1.68 7.88 -6.58
C ILE A 35 0.42 8.72 -6.76
N LYS A 36 -0.48 8.25 -7.64
CA LYS A 36 -1.83 8.79 -7.79
C LYS A 36 -2.83 7.86 -7.12
N ILE A 37 -3.58 8.37 -6.17
CA ILE A 37 -4.58 7.62 -5.41
C ILE A 37 -5.96 8.08 -5.88
N SER A 38 -6.77 7.14 -6.36
CA SER A 38 -8.16 7.38 -6.76
C SER A 38 -9.08 6.58 -5.87
N LEU A 39 -9.93 7.27 -5.09
CA LEU A 39 -10.83 6.59 -4.17
C LEU A 39 -12.21 7.26 -4.09
N ASP A 40 -13.23 6.44 -3.92
CA ASP A 40 -14.56 6.85 -3.48
C ASP A 40 -14.72 6.58 -1.97
N PRO A 41 -14.94 7.61 -1.14
CA PRO A 41 -15.11 7.45 0.31
C PRO A 41 -16.32 6.61 0.72
N PHE A 42 -17.34 6.50 -0.14
CA PHE A 42 -18.56 5.75 0.14
C PHE A 42 -18.50 4.30 -0.35
N HIS A 43 -17.49 3.95 -1.14
CA HIS A 43 -17.30 2.56 -1.58
C HIS A 43 -16.88 1.65 -0.42
N LYS A 44 -17.57 0.52 -0.24
CA LYS A 44 -17.39 -0.40 0.90
C LYS A 44 -15.96 -0.94 1.05
N GLN A 45 -15.23 -1.07 -0.06
CA GLN A 45 -13.89 -1.68 -0.10
C GLN A 45 -12.75 -0.66 -0.11
N ASN A 46 -12.95 0.58 0.35
CA ASN A 46 -11.90 1.60 0.36
C ASN A 46 -10.90 1.49 1.53
N ASN A 47 -11.19 0.66 2.54
CA ASN A 47 -10.41 0.57 3.76
C ASN A 47 -8.94 0.24 3.51
N SER A 48 -8.65 -0.69 2.59
CA SER A 48 -7.27 -1.07 2.27
C SER A 48 -6.47 0.07 1.66
N LEU A 49 -7.06 0.82 0.74
CA LEU A 49 -6.41 1.98 0.13
C LEU A 49 -6.22 3.12 1.14
N ARG A 50 -7.19 3.35 2.03
CA ARG A 50 -7.08 4.36 3.10
C ARG A 50 -5.96 4.03 4.07
N ASN A 51 -5.85 2.77 4.49
CA ASN A 51 -4.77 2.30 5.35
C ASN A 51 -3.40 2.47 4.66
N PHE A 52 -3.31 2.10 3.39
CA PHE A 52 -2.10 2.31 2.59
C PHE A 52 -1.72 3.80 2.50
N TRP A 53 -2.68 4.66 2.18
CA TRP A 53 -2.47 6.10 2.09
C TRP A 53 -2.00 6.71 3.42
N PHE A 54 -2.56 6.24 4.53
CA PHE A 54 -2.10 6.60 5.87
C PHE A 54 -0.64 6.19 6.10
N GLY A 55 -0.27 4.95 5.72
CA GLY A 55 1.10 4.46 5.82
C GLY A 55 2.11 5.27 5.00
N ILE A 56 1.78 5.61 3.74
CA ILE A 56 2.60 6.47 2.86
C ILE A 56 2.80 7.86 3.46
N SER A 57 1.77 8.39 4.12
CA SER A 57 1.78 9.74 4.68
C SER A 57 2.63 9.87 5.94
N ALA A 58 3.12 8.76 6.51
CA ALA A 58 3.97 8.78 7.69
C ALA A 58 5.28 9.56 7.44
N PRO A 59 5.73 10.41 8.38
CA PRO A 59 6.94 11.24 8.21
C PRO A 59 8.19 10.43 7.86
N ARG A 60 8.35 9.25 8.46
CA ARG A 60 9.45 8.31 8.18
C ARG A 60 9.51 7.96 6.69
N VAL A 61 8.38 7.65 6.09
CA VAL A 61 8.31 7.22 4.69
C VAL A 61 8.51 8.42 3.76
N ARG A 62 8.01 9.61 4.13
CA ARG A 62 8.31 10.85 3.38
C ARG A 62 9.78 11.25 3.46
N SER A 63 10.48 10.95 4.56
CA SER A 63 11.89 11.28 4.71
C SER A 63 12.83 10.50 3.79
N THR A 64 12.42 9.30 3.31
CA THR A 64 13.25 8.54 2.37
C THR A 64 13.34 9.19 0.99
N ASN A 65 12.30 9.91 0.58
CA ASN A 65 12.29 10.65 -0.68
C ASN A 65 11.47 11.95 -0.54
N PRO A 66 12.11 13.10 -0.31
CA PRO A 66 11.44 14.38 -0.20
C PRO A 66 10.80 14.88 -1.51
N SER A 67 11.29 14.40 -2.67
CA SER A 67 10.77 14.79 -3.99
C SER A 67 9.56 13.96 -4.43
N PHE A 68 9.20 12.92 -3.68
CA PHE A 68 8.07 12.05 -3.98
C PHE A 68 6.74 12.82 -3.92
N LYS A 69 5.94 12.68 -4.99
CA LYS A 69 4.64 13.37 -5.09
C LYS A 69 3.49 12.38 -4.90
N VAL A 70 2.58 12.72 -3.99
CA VAL A 70 1.28 12.05 -3.83
C VAL A 70 0.20 12.95 -4.41
N THR A 71 -0.57 12.43 -5.36
CA THR A 71 -1.75 13.10 -5.90
C THR A 71 -2.98 12.30 -5.52
N THR A 72 -4.01 12.95 -5.01
CA THR A 72 -5.24 12.30 -4.55
C THR A 72 -6.43 12.82 -5.34
N GLU A 73 -7.19 11.90 -5.92
CA GLU A 73 -8.43 12.17 -6.62
C GLU A 73 -9.56 11.49 -5.84
N ILE A 74 -10.37 12.32 -5.17
CA ILE A 74 -11.55 11.86 -4.45
C ILE A 74 -12.72 11.89 -5.45
N ARG A 75 -13.32 10.73 -5.69
CA ARG A 75 -14.41 10.54 -6.66
C ARG A 75 -15.71 10.14 -5.95
N ASN A 76 -16.83 10.18 -6.66
CA ASN A 76 -18.14 9.75 -6.17
C ASN A 76 -18.89 8.91 -7.23
N ASP A 77 -18.13 8.08 -7.95
CA ASP A 77 -18.64 7.34 -9.11
C ASP A 77 -19.04 5.91 -8.74
N LYS A 78 -18.97 5.54 -7.45
CA LYS A 78 -19.14 4.16 -6.92
C LYS A 78 -18.18 3.14 -7.52
N GLU A 79 -17.13 3.60 -8.22
CA GLU A 79 -16.13 2.74 -8.81
C GLU A 79 -15.14 2.20 -7.76
N ALA A 80 -14.49 1.09 -8.11
CA ALA A 80 -13.51 0.45 -7.24
C ALA A 80 -12.28 1.34 -7.01
N PRO A 81 -11.77 1.42 -5.77
CA PRO A 81 -10.58 2.20 -5.45
C PRO A 81 -9.31 1.60 -6.06
N TYR A 82 -8.45 2.46 -6.59
CA TYR A 82 -7.17 2.05 -7.16
C TYR A 82 -6.09 3.11 -6.94
N PHE A 83 -4.84 2.69 -7.06
CA PHE A 83 -3.73 3.64 -7.15
C PHE A 83 -2.80 3.31 -8.30
N LEU A 84 -2.16 4.35 -8.83
CA LEU A 84 -1.14 4.29 -9.86
C LEU A 84 0.18 4.67 -9.22
N ALA A 85 1.19 3.81 -9.33
CA ALA A 85 2.55 4.09 -8.90
C ALA A 85 3.46 4.24 -10.13
N GLU A 86 4.18 5.34 -10.19
CA GLU A 86 5.21 5.59 -11.20
C GLU A 86 6.58 5.51 -10.55
N LEU A 87 7.44 4.62 -11.05
CA LEU A 87 8.83 4.50 -10.60
C LEU A 87 9.74 5.45 -11.38
N ASN A 88 10.94 5.70 -10.83
CA ASN A 88 11.97 6.49 -11.49
C ASN A 88 12.38 5.88 -12.85
N ASN A 89 12.25 4.55 -12.99
CA ASN A 89 12.54 3.80 -14.22
C ASN A 89 11.46 3.97 -15.31
N GLY A 90 10.46 4.84 -15.12
CA GLY A 90 9.37 5.08 -16.07
C GLY A 90 8.27 4.02 -16.09
N LYS A 91 8.45 2.91 -15.36
CA LYS A 91 7.43 1.87 -15.20
C LYS A 91 6.24 2.39 -14.39
N LYS A 92 5.03 2.13 -14.89
CA LYS A 92 3.77 2.48 -14.24
C LYS A 92 3.02 1.22 -13.83
N TYR A 93 2.61 1.17 -12.57
CA TYR A 93 1.85 0.05 -12.02
C TYR A 93 0.48 0.53 -11.56
N LYS A 94 -0.58 -0.17 -11.99
CA LYS A 94 -1.94 0.05 -11.52
C LYS A 94 -2.34 -1.05 -10.55
N PHE A 95 -2.69 -0.67 -9.33
CA PHE A 95 -3.11 -1.59 -8.29
C PHE A 95 -4.59 -1.43 -8.02
N HIS A 96 -5.34 -2.52 -8.21
CA HIS A 96 -6.73 -2.63 -7.81
C HIS A 96 -6.81 -3.08 -6.36
N THR A 97 -7.51 -2.31 -5.51
CA THR A 97 -7.42 -2.46 -4.05
C THR A 97 -8.70 -3.04 -3.41
N SER A 98 -9.69 -3.38 -4.22
CA SER A 98 -11.02 -3.89 -3.80
C SER A 98 -10.97 -5.15 -2.96
N GLU A 99 -10.12 -6.11 -3.34
CA GLU A 99 -10.07 -7.45 -2.72
C GLU A 99 -8.77 -7.71 -1.94
N PHE A 100 -7.86 -6.73 -1.94
CA PHE A 100 -6.55 -6.90 -1.31
C PHE A 100 -6.60 -6.55 0.18
N PRO A 101 -6.16 -7.45 1.08
CA PRO A 101 -5.85 -7.09 2.46
C PRO A 101 -4.77 -6.01 2.51
N SER A 102 -4.89 -5.07 3.44
CA SER A 102 -3.99 -3.90 3.49
C SER A 102 -2.52 -4.29 3.68
N ALA A 103 -2.24 -5.34 4.45
CA ALA A 103 -0.88 -5.84 4.68
C ALA A 103 -0.25 -6.43 3.41
N ASP A 104 -1.03 -7.18 2.64
CA ASP A 104 -0.56 -7.83 1.42
C ASP A 104 -0.33 -6.80 0.30
N LEU A 105 -1.17 -5.77 0.25
CA LEU A 105 -0.97 -4.63 -0.65
C LEU A 105 0.39 -3.94 -0.39
N VAL A 106 0.72 -3.64 0.87
CA VAL A 106 2.01 -3.02 1.20
C VAL A 106 3.18 -3.96 0.89
N LYS A 107 3.06 -5.25 1.23
CA LYS A 107 4.12 -6.24 0.96
C LYS A 107 4.37 -6.43 -0.54
N THR A 108 3.31 -6.52 -1.34
CA THR A 108 3.43 -6.60 -2.80
C THR A 108 4.05 -5.35 -3.39
N PHE A 109 3.69 -4.17 -2.88
CA PHE A 109 4.30 -2.91 -3.26
C PHE A 109 5.81 -2.90 -2.93
N ASN A 110 6.20 -3.23 -1.70
CA ASN A 110 7.60 -3.31 -1.28
C ASN A 110 8.41 -4.27 -2.16
N ARG A 111 7.82 -5.42 -2.52
CA ARG A 111 8.47 -6.39 -3.41
C ARG A 111 8.73 -5.84 -4.81
N ILE A 112 7.91 -4.91 -5.29
CA ILE A 112 8.12 -4.22 -6.58
C ILE A 112 9.20 -3.15 -6.46
N LEU A 113 9.32 -2.52 -5.28
CA LEU A 113 10.35 -1.52 -5.01
C LEU A 113 11.75 -2.12 -4.83
N SER A 114 11.85 -3.33 -4.28
CA SER A 114 13.12 -4.06 -4.13
C SER A 114 13.63 -4.69 -5.43
N LYS A 115 12.91 -4.57 -6.55
CA LYS A 115 13.32 -5.06 -7.87
C LYS A 115 13.89 -3.93 -8.72
#